data_AF-A0A1H7G4M2-F1
#
_entry.id   AF-A0A1H7G4M2-F1
#
_cell.length_a   1.000
_cell.length_b   1.000
_cell.length_c   1.000
_cell.angle_alpha   90.00
_cell.angle_beta   90.00
_cell.angle_gamma   90.00
#
_symmetry.space_group_name_H-M   'P 1'
#
loop_
_entity.id
_entity.type
_entity.pdbx_description
1 polymer ?
#
loop_
_entity_poly.entity_id
_entity_poly.type
_entity_poly.pdbx_seq_one_letter_code
_entity_poly.pdbx_strand_id
1 'polypeptide(L)'
;MERKCLDCGELLAGRADKKFCDDACRSNYNNRRNAEENSYLRKVNGILKRNRRILETLNPEGKVKVRWKTLVKEGFNFDYITDMYETGKGHQYRFCYEYGYLLLDSDEVLLVKRSG
;
A
#
# COMPACT_ATOMS: atom_id res chain seq x y z
N MET A 1 -21.14 -37.29 -12.14
CA MET A 1 -21.11 -35.86 -11.76
C MET A 1 -20.67 -35.07 -12.98
N GLU A 2 -21.43 -34.06 -13.37
CA GLU A 2 -21.10 -33.23 -14.53
C GLU A 2 -19.95 -32.28 -14.18
N ARG A 3 -18.90 -32.24 -15.02
CA ARG A 3 -17.77 -31.31 -14.85
C ARG A 3 -18.12 -29.98 -15.50
N LYS A 4 -17.99 -28.89 -14.75
CA LYS A 4 -18.34 -27.53 -15.20
C LYS A 4 -17.11 -26.63 -15.21
N CYS A 5 -17.11 -25.68 -16.14
CA CYS A 5 -16.10 -24.63 -16.23
C CYS A 5 -16.08 -23.80 -14.95
N LEU A 6 -14.89 -23.52 -14.41
CA LEU A 6 -14.75 -22.73 -13.18
C LEU A 6 -15.11 -21.25 -13.35
N ASP A 7 -15.19 -20.72 -14.58
CA ASP A 7 -15.59 -19.33 -14.84
C ASP A 7 -17.06 -19.19 -15.25
N CYS A 8 -17.47 -19.82 -16.36
CA CYS A 8 -18.80 -19.64 -16.95
C CYS A 8 -19.84 -20.71 -16.54
N GLY A 9 -19.42 -21.80 -15.89
CA GLY A 9 -20.32 -22.89 -15.48
C GLY A 9 -20.78 -23.85 -16.59
N GLU A 10 -20.36 -23.65 -17.84
CA GLU A 10 -20.67 -24.56 -18.95
C GLU A 10 -20.09 -25.96 -18.75
N LEU A 11 -20.73 -26.96 -19.37
CA LEU A 11 -20.26 -28.34 -19.34
C LEU A 11 -18.91 -28.49 -20.03
N LEU A 12 -17.97 -29.15 -19.36
CA LEU A 12 -16.65 -29.43 -19.90
C LEU A 12 -16.65 -30.75 -20.66
N ALA A 13 -16.33 -30.66 -21.95
CA ALA A 13 -16.03 -31.81 -22.80
C ALA A 13 -14.52 -32.00 -22.99
N GLY A 14 -14.11 -33.25 -23.22
CA GLY A 14 -12.71 -33.62 -23.44
C GLY A 14 -11.97 -33.99 -22.16
N ARG A 15 -10.66 -33.65 -22.11
CA ARG A 15 -9.70 -34.15 -21.10
C ARG A 15 -10.25 -34.14 -19.68
N ALA A 16 -9.96 -35.20 -18.92
CA ALA A 16 -10.47 -35.42 -17.56
C ALA A 16 -10.12 -34.28 -16.57
N ASP A 17 -8.98 -33.63 -16.77
CA ASP A 17 -8.42 -32.55 -15.94
C ASP A 17 -8.79 -31.14 -16.40
N LYS A 18 -9.57 -31.00 -17.48
CA LYS A 18 -9.99 -29.70 -18.01
C LYS A 18 -10.75 -28.93 -16.92
N LYS A 19 -10.34 -27.68 -16.67
CA LYS A 19 -10.95 -26.76 -15.67
C LYS A 19 -11.73 -25.59 -16.29
N PHE A 20 -11.42 -25.24 -17.54
CA PHE A 20 -11.98 -24.10 -18.26
C PHE A 20 -12.39 -24.54 -19.67
N CYS A 21 -13.51 -24.01 -20.21
CA CYS A 21 -13.97 -24.38 -21.55
C CYS A 21 -13.02 -23.86 -22.63
N ASP A 22 -12.44 -22.67 -22.42
CA ASP A 22 -11.48 -22.00 -23.28
C ASP A 22 -10.42 -21.19 -22.48
N ASP A 23 -9.51 -20.52 -23.19
CA ASP A 23 -8.47 -19.68 -22.58
C ASP A 23 -9.00 -18.34 -22.06
N ALA A 24 -10.14 -17.86 -22.60
CA ALA A 24 -10.80 -16.65 -22.12
C ALA A 24 -11.34 -16.85 -20.69
N CYS A 25 -12.04 -17.96 -20.46
CA CYS A 25 -12.54 -18.36 -19.13
C CYS A 25 -11.42 -18.55 -18.12
N ARG A 26 -10.29 -19.15 -18.54
CA ARG A 26 -9.10 -19.26 -17.67
C ARG A 26 -8.59 -17.89 -17.24
N SER A 27 -8.44 -16.99 -18.20
CA SER A 27 -7.91 -15.64 -17.97
C SER A 27 -8.85 -14.81 -17.10
N ASN A 28 -10.16 -14.86 -17.38
CA ASN A 28 -11.19 -14.16 -16.60
C ASN A 28 -11.27 -14.64 -15.16
N TYR A 29 -11.25 -15.96 -14.95
CA TYR A 29 -11.23 -16.55 -13.61
C TYR A 29 -10.01 -16.08 -12.82
N ASN A 30 -8.82 -16.16 -13.42
CA ASN A 30 -7.58 -15.71 -12.78
C ASN A 30 -7.58 -14.20 -12.50
N ASN A 31 -8.05 -13.39 -13.46
CA ASN A 31 -8.18 -11.94 -13.29
C ASN A 31 -9.12 -11.59 -12.14
N ARG A 32 -10.27 -12.27 -12.03
CA ARG A 32 -11.23 -12.05 -10.94
C ARG A 32 -10.64 -12.44 -9.59
N ARG A 33 -9.97 -13.59 -9.51
CA ARG A 33 -9.28 -14.03 -8.28
C ARG A 33 -8.20 -13.04 -7.83
N ASN A 34 -7.44 -12.51 -8.78
CA ASN A 34 -6.40 -11.54 -8.48
C ASN A 34 -6.95 -10.12 -8.26
N ALA A 35 -8.18 -9.81 -8.67
CA ALA A 35 -8.72 -8.45 -8.63
C ALA A 35 -8.89 -7.90 -7.22
N GLU A 36 -9.37 -8.72 -6.27
CA GLU A 36 -9.60 -8.32 -4.88
C GLU A 36 -8.27 -8.05 -4.15
N GLU A 37 -7.33 -9.00 -4.23
CA GLU A 37 -5.99 -8.86 -3.66
C GLU A 37 -5.25 -7.65 -4.27
N ASN A 38 -5.30 -7.51 -5.60
CA ASN A 38 -4.72 -6.36 -6.29
C ASN A 38 -5.43 -5.04 -5.93
N SER A 39 -6.71 -5.06 -5.58
CA SER A 39 -7.45 -3.85 -5.17
C SER A 39 -6.94 -3.33 -3.83
N TYR A 40 -6.80 -4.21 -2.84
CA TYR A 40 -6.27 -3.84 -1.53
C TYR A 40 -4.83 -3.30 -1.64
N LEU A 41 -3.93 -4.04 -2.31
CA LEU A 41 -2.55 -3.61 -2.50
C LEU A 41 -2.45 -2.26 -3.23
N ARG A 42 -3.27 -2.05 -4.28
CA ARG A 42 -3.34 -0.74 -4.97
C ARG A 42 -3.77 0.38 -4.04
N LYS A 43 -4.75 0.14 -3.17
CA LYS A 43 -5.23 1.12 -2.18
C LYS A 43 -4.12 1.48 -1.19
N VAL A 44 -3.48 0.48 -0.58
CA VAL A 44 -2.36 0.66 0.35
C VAL A 44 -1.22 1.46 -0.31
N ASN A 45 -0.80 1.05 -1.50
CA ASN A 45 0.24 1.75 -2.26
C ASN A 45 -0.16 3.18 -2.62
N GLY A 46 -1.43 3.44 -2.90
CA GLY A 46 -1.95 4.79 -3.12
C GLY A 46 -1.80 5.69 -1.89
N ILE A 47 -2.08 5.16 -0.70
CA ILE A 47 -1.92 5.89 0.57
C ILE A 47 -0.44 6.14 0.86
N LEU A 48 0.42 5.13 0.74
CA LEU A 48 1.86 5.27 0.96
C LEU A 48 2.50 6.28 -0.01
N LYS A 49 2.11 6.28 -1.29
CA LYS A 49 2.56 7.28 -2.27
C LYS A 49 2.12 8.70 -1.91
N ARG A 50 0.87 8.86 -1.44
CA ARG A 50 0.36 10.16 -0.98
C ARG A 50 1.14 10.64 0.24
N ASN A 51 1.32 9.78 1.24
CA ASN A 51 2.10 10.07 2.43
C ASN A 51 3.53 10.51 2.08
N ARG A 52 4.23 9.74 1.24
CA ARG A 52 5.58 10.10 0.77
C ARG A 52 5.60 11.49 0.12
N ARG A 53 4.64 11.80 -0.77
CA ARG A 53 4.55 13.10 -1.44
C ARG A 53 4.30 14.25 -0.46
N ILE A 54 3.46 14.06 0.55
CA ILE A 54 3.19 15.07 1.58
C ILE A 54 4.48 15.37 2.36
N LEU A 55 5.19 14.33 2.81
CA LEU A 55 6.45 14.50 3.55
C LEU A 55 7.51 15.22 2.68
N GLU A 56 7.64 14.83 1.41
CA GLU A 56 8.54 15.46 0.46
C GLU A 56 8.21 16.95 0.22
N THR A 57 6.92 17.27 0.06
CA THR A 57 6.46 18.65 -0.18
C THR A 57 6.70 19.53 1.05
N LEU A 58 6.44 19.01 2.25
CA LEU A 58 6.60 19.75 3.49
C LEU A 58 8.06 19.81 3.96
N ASN A 59 8.96 18.98 3.43
CA ASN A 59 10.36 18.86 3.85
C ASN A 59 11.37 19.12 2.71
N PRO A 60 11.41 20.33 2.14
CA PRO A 60 12.25 20.64 0.97
C PRO A 60 13.75 20.53 1.25
N GLU A 61 14.19 20.81 2.47
CA GLU A 61 15.60 20.82 2.87
C GLU A 61 16.05 19.51 3.53
N GLY A 62 15.16 18.50 3.58
CA GLY A 62 15.48 17.17 4.14
C GLY A 62 15.39 17.08 5.66
N LYS A 63 15.27 18.20 6.39
CA LYS A 63 14.91 18.20 7.81
C LYS A 63 14.13 19.46 8.20
N VAL A 64 12.91 19.30 8.73
CA VAL A 64 12.08 20.43 9.15
C VAL A 64 11.10 20.03 10.26
N LYS A 65 10.71 20.98 11.10
CA LYS A 65 9.61 20.80 12.05
C LYS A 65 8.32 21.40 11.51
N VAL A 66 7.24 20.65 11.62
CA VAL A 66 5.88 21.09 11.26
C VAL A 66 4.91 20.74 12.38
N ARG A 67 3.69 21.27 12.33
CA ARG A 67 2.62 20.86 13.25
C ARG A 67 1.98 19.57 12.76
N TRP A 68 1.60 18.68 13.67
CA TRP A 68 0.86 17.45 13.38
C TRP A 68 -0.40 17.72 12.55
N LYS A 69 -1.15 18.77 12.92
CA LYS A 69 -2.36 19.21 12.18
C LYS A 69 -2.10 19.57 10.73
N THR A 70 -0.88 20.00 10.37
CA THR A 70 -0.51 20.28 8.97
C THR A 70 -0.54 19.00 8.15
N LEU A 71 0.05 17.90 8.64
CA LEU A 71 0.01 16.61 7.94
C LEU A 71 -1.43 16.08 7.80
N VAL A 72 -2.23 16.19 8.87
CA VAL A 72 -3.64 15.77 8.86
C VAL A 72 -4.44 16.55 7.81
N LYS A 73 -4.23 17.87 7.72
CA LYS A 73 -4.90 18.73 6.74
C LYS A 73 -4.55 18.38 5.30
N GLU A 74 -3.31 17.97 5.03
CA GLU A 74 -2.87 17.48 3.72
C GLU A 74 -3.37 16.05 3.41
N GLY A 75 -4.05 15.40 4.35
CA GLY A 75 -4.59 14.05 4.20
C GLY A 75 -3.56 12.94 4.41
N PHE A 76 -2.52 13.20 5.20
CA PHE A 76 -1.56 12.20 5.63
C PHE A 76 -2.23 11.16 6.53
N ASN A 77 -1.95 9.88 6.28
CA ASN A 77 -2.47 8.79 7.09
C ASN A 77 -1.35 8.13 7.92
N PHE A 78 -1.36 8.36 9.23
CA PHE A 78 -0.31 7.90 10.15
C PHE A 78 -0.26 6.37 10.33
N ASP A 79 -1.32 5.65 9.95
CA ASP A 79 -1.39 4.19 10.07
C ASP A 79 -0.63 3.47 8.94
N TYR A 80 -0.22 4.20 7.90
CA TYR A 80 0.43 3.64 6.71
C TYR A 80 1.88 4.11 6.60
N ILE A 81 2.78 3.23 7.02
CA ILE A 81 4.23 3.41 6.97
C ILE A 81 4.89 2.18 6.36
N THR A 82 6.09 2.34 5.82
CA THR A 82 6.89 1.24 5.26
C THR A 82 7.91 0.70 6.26
N ASP A 83 8.36 1.54 7.20
CA ASP A 83 9.45 1.20 8.13
C ASP A 83 9.33 2.01 9.43
N MET A 84 9.81 1.44 10.53
CA MET A 84 9.90 2.07 11.86
C MET A 84 11.28 1.82 12.45
N TYR A 85 11.89 2.87 12.98
CA TYR A 85 13.20 2.83 13.61
C TYR A 85 13.14 3.48 15.00
N GLU A 86 13.50 2.73 16.03
CA GLU A 86 13.60 3.25 17.39
C GLU A 86 15.06 3.51 17.77
N THR A 87 15.34 4.70 18.28
CA THR A 87 16.66 5.06 18.80
C THR A 87 16.85 4.49 20.20
N GLY A 88 18.10 4.32 20.66
CA GLY A 88 18.39 3.93 22.05
C GLY A 88 17.89 4.93 23.12
N LYS A 89 17.40 6.11 22.72
CA LYS A 89 16.77 7.11 23.60
C LYS A 89 15.23 7.03 23.59
N GLY A 90 14.65 6.03 22.93
CA GLY A 90 13.20 5.81 22.83
C GLY A 90 12.48 6.62 21.75
N HIS A 91 13.19 7.42 20.94
CA HIS A 91 12.55 8.13 19.82
C HIS A 91 12.21 7.16 18.69
N GLN A 92 10.94 7.16 18.27
CA GLN A 92 10.42 6.32 17.20
C GLN A 92 10.24 7.11 15.90
N TYR A 93 11.13 6.87 14.95
CA TYR A 93 11.01 7.37 13.59
C TYR A 93 10.13 6.44 12.76
N ARG A 94 9.23 7.01 11.97
CA ARG A 94 8.30 6.30 11.10
C ARG A 94 8.47 6.79 9.67
N PHE A 95 8.61 5.87 8.72
CA PHE A 95 8.99 6.20 7.35
C PHE A 95 7.94 5.77 6.33
N CYS A 96 7.80 6.58 5.30
CA CYS A 96 7.21 6.22 4.01
C CYS A 96 8.33 6.29 2.96
N TYR A 97 8.98 5.15 2.73
CA TYR A 97 10.20 5.02 1.94
C TYR A 97 11.37 5.85 2.53
N GLU A 98 11.94 6.78 1.78
CA GLU A 98 13.08 7.60 2.21
C GLU A 98 12.69 8.79 3.09
N TYR A 99 11.40 9.15 3.10
CA TYR A 99 10.90 10.25 3.93
C TYR A 99 10.28 9.71 5.21
N GLY A 100 10.51 10.37 6.33
CA GLY A 100 9.96 9.94 7.61
C GLY A 100 9.64 11.08 8.54
N TYR A 101 9.08 10.71 9.67
CA TYR A 101 8.66 11.63 10.71
C TYR A 101 8.92 11.06 12.10
N LEU A 102 9.14 11.95 13.07
CA LEU A 102 9.20 11.67 14.50
C LEU A 102 8.17 12.56 15.19
N LEU A 103 7.30 11.97 16.00
CA LEU A 103 6.37 12.71 16.85
C LEU A 103 7.13 13.30 18.05
N LEU A 104 6.85 14.56 18.36
CA LEU A 104 7.41 15.30 19.51
C LEU A 104 6.28 15.65 20.50
N ASP A 105 6.64 16.00 21.74
CA ASP A 105 5.68 16.17 22.83
C ASP A 105 4.72 17.38 22.69
N SER A 106 4.99 18.30 21.74
CA SER A 106 4.31 19.60 21.62
C SER A 106 3.44 19.76 20.37
N ASP A 107 2.72 18.71 19.94
CA ASP A 107 2.00 18.64 18.64
C ASP A 107 2.91 18.90 17.43
N GLU A 108 4.22 18.84 17.63
CA GLU A 108 5.22 19.00 16.59
C GLU A 108 5.60 17.65 16.01
N VAL A 109 5.94 17.67 14.73
CA VAL A 109 6.44 16.53 13.99
C VAL A 109 7.73 16.96 13.32
N LEU A 110 8.82 16.24 13.61
CA LEU A 110 10.08 16.42 12.91
C LEU A 110 10.06 15.55 11.65
N LEU A 111 10.07 16.17 10.48
CA LEU A 111 10.22 15.50 9.20
C LEU A 111 11.70 15.33 8.88
N VAL A 112 12.04 14.16 8.32
CA VAL A 112 13.41 13.80 7.93
C VAL A 112 13.41 13.10 6.57
N LYS A 113 14.54 13.16 5.87
CA LYS A 113 14.85 12.35 4.70
C LYS A 113 16.09 11.51 4.99
N ARG A 114 16.03 10.21 4.73
CA ARG A 114 17.22 9.34 4.73
C ARG A 114 18.04 9.68 3.48
N SER A 115 19.29 10.06 3.67
CA SER A 115 20.29 10.02 2.61
C SER A 115 20.58 8.55 2.33
N GLY A 116 20.40 8.13 1.08
CA GLY A 116 20.86 6.80 0.63
C GLY A 116 22.37 6.71 0.64
#